data_AF-A0A9D2M105-F1
#
_entry.id   AF-A0A9D2M105-F1
#
_cell.length_a   1.000
_cell.length_b   1.000
_cell.length_c   1.000
_cell.angle_alpha   90.00
_cell.angle_beta   90.00
_cell.angle_gamma   90.00
#
_symmetry.space_group_name_H-M   'P 1'
#
loop_
_entity.id
_entity.type
_entity.pdbx_description
1 polymer ?
#
loop_
_entity_poly.entity_id
_entity_poly.type
_entity_poly.pdbx_seq_one_letter_code
_entity_poly.pdbx_strand_id
1 'polypeptide(L)' 'MKLENSINYYYTVLALRLLLERGLISEDEYGKICRYNAEIFCPGREYI' A
#
# COMPACT_ATOMS: atom_id res chain seq x y z
N MET A 1 5.42 10.08 -13.45
CA MET A 1 5.05 8.83 -12.73
C MET A 1 4.33 7.90 -13.68
N LYS A 2 4.63 6.59 -13.64
CA LYS A 2 3.96 5.60 -14.50
C LYS A 2 2.61 5.20 -13.89
N LEU A 3 1.56 5.20 -14.70
CA LEU A 3 0.21 4.77 -14.31
C LEU A 3 0.21 3.37 -13.67
N GLU A 4 1.02 2.47 -14.22
CA GLU A 4 1.23 1.11 -13.69
C GLU A 4 1.63 1.10 -12.21
N ASN A 5 2.53 1.99 -11.79
CA ASN A 5 2.97 2.04 -10.40
C ASN A 5 1.84 2.48 -9.45
N SER A 6 1.01 3.45 -9.88
CA SER A 6 -0.16 3.86 -9.10
C SER A 6 -1.18 2.74 -8.97
N ILE A 7 -1.44 2.01 -10.06
CA ILE A 7 -2.35 0.86 -10.07
C ILE A 7 -1.82 -0.24 -9.14
N ASN A 8 -0.53 -0.56 -9.23
CA ASN A 8 0.10 -1.58 -8.40
C ASN A 8 0.03 -1.20 -6.92
N TYR A 9 0.40 0.05 -6.57
CA TYR A 9 0.31 0.53 -5.19
C TYR A 9 -1.12 0.46 -4.64
N TYR A 10 -2.12 0.87 -5.45
CA TYR A 10 -3.52 0.80 -5.05
C TYR A 10 -3.95 -0.62 -4.69
N TYR A 11 -3.66 -1.60 -5.56
CA TYR A 11 -4.01 -2.99 -5.28
C TYR A 11 -3.20 -3.59 -4.12
N THR A 12 -1.95 -3.17 -3.93
CA THR A 12 -1.15 -3.54 -2.76
C THR A 12 -1.81 -3.05 -1.46
N VAL A 13 -2.23 -1.78 -1.39
CA VAL A 13 -2.93 -1.23 -0.21
C VAL A 13 -4.23 -1.98 0.07
N LEU A 14 -5.02 -2.31 -0.97
CA LEU A 14 -6.24 -3.11 -0.81
C LEU A 14 -5.96 -4.49 -0.23
N ALA A 15 -4.93 -5.18 -0.73
CA ALA A 15 -4.53 -6.49 -0.22
C ALA A 15 -4.09 -6.41 1.25
N LEU A 16 -3.29 -5.39 1.60
CA LEU A 16 -2.83 -5.17 2.97
C LEU A 16 -3.99 -4.87 3.93
N ARG A 17 -4.99 -4.09 3.48
CA ARG A 17 -6.19 -3.84 4.28
C ARG A 17 -6.96 -5.13 4.58
N LEU A 18 -7.11 -6.02 3.60
CA LEU A 18 -7.75 -7.32 3.82
C LEU A 18 -6.98 -8.17 4.85
N LEU A 19 -5.64 -8.15 4.83
CA LEU A 19 -4.82 -8.87 5.81
C LEU A 19 -4.99 -8.29 7.22
N LEU A 20 -5.04 -6.96 7.32
CA LEU A 20 -5.28 -6.24 8.58
C LEU A 20 -6.67 -6.59 9.15
N GLU A 21 -7.71 -6.52 8.33
CA GLU A 21 -9.09 -6.86 8.73
C GLU A 21 -9.23 -8.31 9.21
N ARG A 22 -8.39 -9.22 8.69
CA ARG A 22 -8.33 -10.63 9.13
C ARG A 22 -7.46 -10.86 10.37
N GLY A 23 -6.82 -9.81 10.89
CA GLY A 23 -5.89 -9.91 12.02
C GLY A 23 -4.59 -10.66 11.69
N LEU A 24 -4.23 -10.78 10.41
CA LEU A 24 -3.00 -11.45 9.97
C LEU A 24 -1.76 -10.54 10.08
N ILE A 25 -1.99 -9.23 10.10
CA ILE A 25 -0.97 -8.20 10.37
C ILE A 25 -1.57 -7.17 11.33
N SER A 26 -0.70 -6.51 12.09
CA SER A 26 -1.05 -5.40 12.97
C SER A 26 -1.16 -4.07 12.20
N GLU A 27 -1.79 -3.07 12.83
CA GLU A 27 -1.83 -1.69 12.32
C GLU A 27 -0.42 -1.09 12.09
N ASP A 28 0.55 -1.42 12.95
CA ASP A 28 1.93 -0.96 12.81
C ASP A 28 2.63 -1.61 11.60
N GLU A 29 2.44 -2.92 11.42
CA GLU A 29 2.95 -3.63 10.24
C GLU A 29 2.30 -3.10 8.95
N TYR A 30 0.98 -2.91 8.96
CA TYR A 30 0.25 -2.30 7.84
C TYR A 30 0.86 -0.93 7.48
N GLY A 31 1.06 -0.04 8.47
CA GLY A 31 1.65 1.27 8.25
C GLY A 31 3.08 1.21 7.71
N LYS A 32 3.93 0.30 8.22
CA LYS A 32 5.30 0.10 7.75
C LYS A 32 5.33 -0.40 6.31
N ILE A 33 4.52 -1.39 5.97
CA ILE A 33 4.48 -1.99 4.64
C ILE A 33 3.93 -0.98 3.62
N CYS A 34 2.90 -0.20 3.97
CA CYS A 34 2.37 0.86 3.11
C CYS A 34 3.44 1.91 2.78
N ARG A 35 4.18 2.42 3.77
CA ARG A 35 5.28 3.38 3.55
C ARG A 35 6.38 2.82 2.65
N TYR A 36 6.83 1.59 2.93
CA TYR A 36 7.84 0.92 2.11
C TYR A 36 7.40 0.76 0.65
N ASN A 37 6.15 0.34 0.41
CA ASN A 37 5.62 0.23 -0.94
C ASN A 37 5.44 1.60 -1.62
N ALA A 38 5.08 2.65 -0.87
CA ALA A 38 4.99 4.00 -1.41
C ALA A 38 6.36 4.51 -1.91
N GLU A 39 7.43 4.19 -1.20
CA GLU A 39 8.81 4.50 -1.62
C GLU A 39 9.23 3.74 -2.89
N ILE A 40 8.78 2.49 -3.06
CA ILE A 40 9.09 1.67 -4.25
C ILE A 40 8.29 2.14 -5.46
N PHE A 41 6.98 2.28 -5.31
CA PHE A 41 6.09 2.57 -6.43
C PHE A 41 6.08 4.05 -6.77
N CYS A 42 6.37 4.94 -5.81
CA CYS A 42 6.20 6.38 -5.94
C CYS A 42 4.81 6.72 -6.52
N PRO A 43 3.72 6.25 -5.88
CA PRO A 43 2.36 6.57 -6.30
C PRO A 43 2.15 8.07 -6.14
N GLY A 44 1.34 8.65 -7.00
CA GLY A 44 1.30 10.11 -7.16
C GLY A 44 0.65 10.74 -5.96
N ARG A 45 0.71 12.06 -5.88
CA ARG A 45 0.00 12.82 -4.83
C ARG A 45 -1.52 12.55 -4.77
N GLU A 46 -2.10 11.92 -5.79
CA GLU A 46 -3.51 11.54 -5.85
C GLU A 46 -3.89 10.35 -4.95
N TYR A 47 -2.92 9.63 -4.35
CA TYR A 47 -3.16 8.39 -3.62
C TYR A 47 -2.58 8.35 -2.19
N ILE A 48 -2.19 9.51 -1.63
CA ILE A 48 -1.77 9.68 -0.22
C ILE A 48 -2.94 10.23 0.59
#